data_AF-W5T6C2-F1
#
_entry.id   AF-W5T6C2-F1
#
_cell.length_a   1.000
_cell.length_b   1.000
_cell.length_c   1.000
_cell.angle_alpha   90.00
_cell.angle_beta   90.00
_cell.angle_gamma   90.00
#
_symmetry.space_group_name_H-M   'P 1'
#
loop_
_entity.id
_entity.type
_entity.pdbx_description
1 polymer ?
#
loop_
_entity_poly.entity_id
_entity_poly.type
_entity_poly.pdbx_seq_one_letter_code
_entity_poly.pdbx_strand_id
1 'polypeptide(L)'
;MKIRQDDPGLILEIRQWGCYFLCLHYYIEEFRKLRFNIIDINNNYHRFIRLGYMNSNCYILDPCKILGYFSINTNVKREIQSYRCLNSEFEISEVKIKGIPGYHFIAINSNSVLYDSLELKERGKEYYITSKRVFRRV
;
A
#
# COMPACT_ATOMS: atom_id res chain seq x y z
N MET A 1 4.76 -3.09 -9.59
CA MET A 1 4.06 -4.33 -9.16
C MET A 1 2.82 -4.62 -9.99
N LYS A 2 2.57 -5.88 -10.34
CA LYS A 2 1.37 -6.33 -11.10
C LYS A 2 0.45 -7.28 -10.31
N ILE A 3 0.74 -7.50 -9.03
CA ILE A 3 -0.03 -8.41 -8.18
C ILE A 3 -1.35 -7.73 -7.83
N ARG A 4 -2.47 -8.40 -8.11
CA ARG A 4 -3.80 -7.94 -7.72
C ARG A 4 -4.20 -8.53 -6.38
N GLN A 5 -4.98 -7.79 -5.62
CA GLN A 5 -5.44 -8.25 -4.31
C GLN A 5 -6.42 -9.42 -4.43
N ASP A 6 -7.17 -9.54 -5.53
CA ASP A 6 -8.09 -10.66 -5.74
C ASP A 6 -7.41 -11.94 -6.25
N ASP A 7 -6.08 -11.96 -6.41
CA ASP A 7 -5.32 -13.12 -6.89
C ASP A 7 -5.48 -14.33 -5.94
N PRO A 8 -5.90 -15.51 -6.46
CA PRO A 8 -6.16 -16.69 -5.64
C PRO A 8 -4.90 -17.30 -5.01
N GLY A 9 -3.70 -16.98 -5.51
CA GLY A 9 -2.44 -17.44 -4.93
C GLY A 9 -2.04 -16.67 -3.67
N LEU A 10 -2.66 -15.52 -3.39
CA LEU A 10 -2.42 -14.77 -2.16
C LEU A 10 -3.13 -15.42 -0.97
N ILE A 11 -2.52 -15.26 0.21
CA ILE A 11 -3.16 -15.60 1.49
C ILE A 11 -4.49 -14.84 1.64
N LEU A 12 -5.49 -15.49 2.23
CA LEU A 12 -6.86 -14.99 2.34
C LEU A 12 -6.94 -13.59 2.96
N GLU A 13 -6.18 -13.35 4.02
CA GLU A 13 -6.14 -12.08 4.74
C GLU A 13 -5.60 -10.95 3.87
N ILE A 14 -4.60 -11.23 3.03
CA ILE A 14 -4.09 -10.26 2.05
C ILE A 14 -5.17 -9.96 1.01
N ARG A 15 -5.89 -10.98 0.56
CA ARG A 15 -6.97 -10.81 -0.42
C ARG A 15 -8.12 -9.97 0.12
N GLN A 16 -8.39 -10.04 1.41
CA GLN A 16 -9.46 -9.26 2.04
C GLN A 16 -9.00 -7.85 2.43
N TRP A 17 -7.80 -7.69 2.99
CA TRP A 17 -7.39 -6.49 3.72
C TRP A 17 -6.00 -5.95 3.32
N GLY A 18 -5.35 -6.55 2.33
CA GLY A 18 -3.95 -6.31 2.00
C GLY A 18 -3.64 -5.09 1.14
N CYS A 19 -4.60 -4.23 0.81
CA CYS A 19 -4.38 -3.10 -0.12
C CYS A 19 -3.24 -2.17 0.31
N TYR A 20 -3.16 -1.82 1.60
CA TYR A 20 -2.07 -0.97 2.10
C TYR A 20 -0.73 -1.71 2.07
N PHE A 21 -0.74 -2.99 2.48
CA PHE A 21 0.43 -3.86 2.45
C PHE A 21 1.03 -3.99 1.04
N LEU A 22 0.17 -4.15 0.04
CA LEU A 22 0.56 -4.24 -1.36
C LEU A 22 1.08 -2.89 -1.89
N CYS A 23 0.48 -1.77 -1.49
CA CYS A 23 1.02 -0.44 -1.84
C CYS A 23 2.43 -0.22 -1.29
N LEU A 24 2.74 -0.71 -0.08
CA LEU A 24 4.11 -0.66 0.46
C LEU A 24 5.07 -1.48 -0.40
N HIS A 25 4.68 -2.69 -0.82
CA HIS A 25 5.49 -3.55 -1.68
C HIS A 25 5.72 -2.93 -3.06
N TYR A 26 4.72 -2.24 -3.62
CA TYR A 26 4.89 -1.45 -4.84
C TYR A 26 6.04 -0.43 -4.70
N TYR A 27 6.05 0.38 -3.64
CA TYR A 27 7.13 1.35 -3.43
C TYR A 27 8.48 0.70 -3.14
N ILE A 28 8.50 -0.45 -2.47
CA ILE A 28 9.73 -1.22 -2.27
C ILE A 28 10.31 -1.67 -3.63
N GLU A 29 9.49 -2.22 -4.54
CA GLU A 29 9.93 -2.56 -5.89
C GLU A 29 10.51 -1.35 -6.61
N GLU A 30 9.79 -0.22 -6.59
CA GLU A 30 10.20 1.00 -7.30
C GLU A 30 11.54 1.55 -6.79
N PHE A 31 11.75 1.54 -5.48
CA PHE A 31 12.96 2.10 -4.85
C PHE A 31 14.14 1.15 -4.85
N ARG A 32 13.91 -0.16 -4.75
CA ARG A 32 14.98 -1.17 -4.71
C ARG A 32 15.25 -1.84 -6.03
N LYS A 33 14.47 -1.54 -7.06
CA LYS A 33 14.53 -2.20 -8.37
C LYS A 33 14.42 -3.72 -8.23
N LEU A 34 13.58 -4.14 -7.29
CA LEU A 34 13.23 -5.54 -7.04
C LEU A 34 11.92 -5.88 -7.73
N ARG A 35 11.62 -7.17 -7.85
CA ARG A 35 10.31 -7.66 -8.28
C ARG A 35 9.83 -8.71 -7.29
N PHE A 36 8.63 -8.52 -6.76
CA PHE A 36 7.96 -9.51 -5.95
C PHE A 36 7.05 -10.36 -6.81
N ASN A 37 7.07 -11.66 -6.54
CA ASN A 37 6.01 -12.57 -6.96
C ASN A 37 5.07 -12.85 -5.77
N ILE A 38 4.02 -13.63 -6.01
CA ILE A 38 3.01 -13.99 -5.01
C ILE A 38 3.63 -14.72 -3.80
N ILE A 39 4.61 -15.59 -4.03
CA ILE A 39 5.30 -16.34 -2.97
C ILE A 39 6.05 -15.36 -2.07
N ASP A 40 6.73 -14.36 -2.64
CA ASP A 40 7.42 -13.33 -1.86
C ASP A 40 6.45 -12.51 -1.00
N ILE A 41 5.30 -12.11 -1.56
CA ILE A 41 4.26 -11.37 -0.83
C ILE A 41 3.72 -12.19 0.34
N ASN A 42 3.40 -13.47 0.13
CA ASN A 42 2.92 -14.37 1.18
C ASN A 42 3.99 -14.60 2.26
N ASN A 43 5.25 -14.78 1.89
CA ASN A 43 6.36 -14.92 2.82
C ASN A 43 6.55 -13.65 3.66
N ASN A 44 6.47 -12.48 3.03
CA ASN A 44 6.56 -11.19 3.71
C ASN A 44 5.40 -10.97 4.68
N TYR A 45 4.18 -11.37 4.33
CA TYR A 45 3.03 -11.29 5.22
C TYR A 45 3.29 -12.01 6.56
N HIS A 46 3.71 -13.29 6.51
CA HIS A 46 4.03 -14.04 7.71
C HIS A 46 5.22 -13.45 8.47
N ARG A 47 6.24 -12.98 7.74
CA ARG A 47 7.44 -12.37 8.32
C ARG A 47 7.08 -11.12 9.12
N PHE A 48 6.27 -10.23 8.56
CA PHE A 48 5.94 -8.95 9.20
C PHE A 48 4.94 -9.09 10.34
N ILE A 49 4.12 -10.15 10.35
CA ILE A 49 3.36 -10.55 11.53
C ILE A 49 4.32 -10.99 12.64
N ARG A 50 5.24 -11.90 12.34
CA ARG A 50 6.20 -12.42 13.34
C ARG A 50 7.09 -11.34 13.93
N LEU A 51 7.46 -10.34 13.12
CA LEU A 51 8.25 -9.18 13.56
C LEU A 51 7.43 -8.13 14.31
N GLY A 52 6.09 -8.27 14.37
CA GLY A 52 5.21 -7.32 15.03
C GLY A 52 5.04 -5.99 14.29
N TYR A 53 5.23 -5.98 12.96
CA TYR A 53 5.05 -4.77 12.14
C TYR A 53 3.62 -4.64 11.61
N MET A 54 2.85 -5.72 11.67
CA MET A 54 1.50 -5.85 11.16
C MET A 54 0.73 -6.93 11.93
N ASN A 55 -0.58 -6.79 12.06
CA ASN A 55 -1.46 -7.83 12.59
C ASN A 55 -1.88 -8.84 11.51
N SER A 56 -2.44 -9.99 11.90
CA SER A 56 -2.89 -11.02 10.95
C SER A 56 -3.98 -10.53 9.97
N ASN A 57 -4.80 -9.55 10.37
CA ASN A 57 -5.79 -8.93 9.50
C ASN A 57 -5.22 -7.84 8.55
N CYS A 58 -3.92 -7.88 8.26
CA CYS A 58 -3.19 -6.88 7.47
C CYS A 58 -3.18 -5.45 8.02
N TYR A 59 -3.59 -5.23 9.27
CA TYR A 59 -3.47 -3.92 9.89
C TYR A 59 -1.99 -3.57 10.13
N ILE A 60 -1.48 -2.61 9.35
CA ILE A 60 -0.08 -2.16 9.44
C ILE A 60 0.11 -1.31 10.69
N LEU A 61 0.92 -1.79 11.63
CA LEU A 61 1.25 -1.09 12.88
C LEU A 61 2.31 -0.02 12.64
N ASP A 62 3.32 -0.33 11.83
CA ASP A 62 4.43 0.57 11.51
C ASP A 62 4.90 0.37 10.06
N PRO A 63 4.45 1.21 9.11
CA PRO A 63 4.85 1.09 7.72
C PRO A 63 6.33 1.44 7.51
N CYS A 64 6.91 2.29 8.36
CA CYS A 64 8.32 2.68 8.28
C CYS A 64 9.23 1.51 8.63
N LYS A 65 8.86 0.64 9.58
CA LYS A 65 9.60 -0.61 9.85
C LYS A 65 9.56 -1.60 8.69
N ILE A 66 8.43 -1.72 7.99
CA ILE A 66 8.32 -2.56 6.79
C ILE A 66 9.25 -2.03 5.68
N LEU A 67 9.21 -0.72 5.42
CA LEU A 67 10.10 -0.08 4.45
C LEU A 67 11.58 -0.21 4.87
N GLY A 68 11.87 0.02 6.16
CA GLY A 68 13.20 -0.09 6.75
C GLY A 68 13.78 -1.51 6.73
N TYR A 69 12.94 -2.55 6.72
CA TYR A 69 13.39 -3.94 6.49
C TYR A 69 14.08 -4.10 5.13
N PHE A 70 13.66 -3.31 4.15
CA PHE A 70 14.31 -3.21 2.83
C PHE A 70 15.28 -2.03 2.77
N SER A 71 15.82 -1.59 3.91
CA SER A 71 16.75 -0.46 4.08
C SER A 71 16.20 0.91 3.66
N ILE A 72 14.88 1.05 3.45
CA ILE A 72 14.25 2.30 2.99
C ILE A 72 13.85 3.13 4.22
N ASN A 73 14.75 4.01 4.66
CA ASN A 73 14.52 4.87 5.81
C ASN A 73 13.55 5.99 5.46
N THR A 74 12.43 6.05 6.18
CA THR A 74 11.38 7.03 5.96
C THR A 74 10.73 7.43 7.27
N ASN A 75 10.15 8.62 7.29
CA ASN A 75 9.13 9.00 8.24
C ASN A 75 7.78 9.06 7.53
N VAL A 76 6.71 8.66 8.22
CA VAL A 76 5.35 8.72 7.70
C VAL A 76 4.52 9.74 8.47
N LYS A 77 3.68 10.48 7.76
CA LYS A 77 2.66 11.36 8.34
C LYS A 77 1.31 11.09 7.70
N ARG A 78 0.25 11.26 8.48
CA ARG A 78 -1.11 11.31 7.95
C ARG A 78 -1.42 12.74 7.55
N GLU A 79 -1.78 12.93 6.30
CA GLU A 79 -2.14 14.22 5.74
C GLU A 79 -3.58 14.20 5.21
N ILE A 80 -4.16 15.38 5.06
CA ILE A 80 -5.50 15.57 4.48
C ILE A 80 -5.48 15.38 2.96
N GLN A 81 -6.65 15.17 2.36
CA GLN A 81 -6.79 14.91 0.91
C GLN A 81 -6.20 16.01 0.01
N SER A 82 -6.20 17.27 0.46
CA SER A 82 -5.72 18.41 -0.32
C SER A 82 -4.20 18.59 -0.28
N TYR A 83 -3.49 17.85 0.56
CA TYR A 83 -2.03 17.89 0.62
C TYR A 83 -1.41 17.44 -0.70
N ARG A 84 -0.36 18.15 -1.13
CA ARG A 84 0.41 17.82 -2.34
C ARG A 84 1.82 17.42 -1.92
N CYS A 85 2.22 16.20 -2.25
CA CYS A 85 3.57 15.69 -1.98
C CYS A 85 4.65 16.57 -2.59
N LEU A 86 5.71 16.76 -1.83
CA LEU A 86 6.96 17.33 -2.33
C LEU A 86 7.71 16.31 -3.19
N ASN A 87 8.67 16.76 -4.01
CA ASN A 87 9.46 15.88 -4.88
C ASN A 87 10.25 14.79 -4.12
N SER A 88 10.53 15.01 -2.82
CA SER A 88 11.22 14.06 -1.94
C SER A 88 10.27 13.10 -1.21
N GLU A 89 8.98 13.18 -1.49
CA GLU A 89 7.92 12.44 -0.81
C GLU A 89 7.17 11.51 -1.77
N PHE A 90 6.52 10.50 -1.19
CA PHE A 90 5.57 9.65 -1.90
C PHE A 90 4.35 9.41 -1.03
N GLU A 91 3.21 9.07 -1.65
CA GLU A 91 1.95 8.90 -0.93
C GLU A 91 1.29 7.55 -1.19
N ILE A 92 0.64 7.05 -0.14
CA ILE A 92 -0.41 6.04 -0.25
C ILE A 92 -1.69 6.68 0.24
N SER A 93 -2.66 6.80 -0.67
CA SER A 93 -3.94 7.44 -0.41
C SER A 93 -4.97 6.43 0.06
N GLU A 94 -5.62 6.73 1.18
CA GLU A 94 -6.83 6.07 1.64
C GLU A 94 -8.00 6.60 0.80
N VAL A 95 -8.79 5.70 0.21
CA VAL A 95 -9.94 6.04 -0.61
C VAL A 95 -11.20 5.36 -0.10
N LYS A 96 -12.32 6.06 -0.25
CA LYS A 96 -13.65 5.53 0.00
C LYS A 96 -14.33 5.24 -1.33
N ILE A 97 -14.65 3.97 -1.58
CA ILE A 97 -15.38 3.54 -2.78
C ILE A 97 -16.86 3.81 -2.56
N LYS A 98 -17.51 4.44 -3.54
CA LYS A 98 -18.93 4.81 -3.45
C LYS A 98 -19.80 3.57 -3.31
N GLY A 99 -20.66 3.55 -2.28
CA GLY A 99 -21.58 2.44 -2.02
C GLY A 99 -20.95 1.19 -1.38
N ILE A 100 -19.65 1.20 -1.08
CA ILE A 100 -18.97 0.05 -0.45
C ILE A 100 -18.55 0.39 0.99
N PRO A 101 -18.88 -0.44 1.99
CA PRO A 101 -18.36 -0.32 3.35
C PRO A 101 -16.83 -0.45 3.40
N GLY A 102 -16.20 0.22 4.38
CA GLY A 102 -14.73 0.19 4.53
C GLY A 102 -13.97 1.16 3.63
N TYR A 103 -12.65 0.99 3.60
CA TYR A 103 -11.69 1.84 2.89
C TYR A 103 -10.73 0.97 2.09
N HIS A 104 -10.16 1.57 1.05
CA HIS A 104 -9.14 0.96 0.21
C HIS A 104 -7.90 1.86 0.18
N PHE A 105 -6.74 1.32 -0.16
CA PHE A 105 -5.51 2.08 -0.29
C PHE A 105 -4.92 1.95 -1.68
N ILE A 106 -4.47 3.07 -2.24
CA ILE A 106 -3.85 3.14 -3.56
C ILE A 106 -2.58 3.99 -3.51
N ALA A 107 -1.57 3.60 -4.28
CA ALA A 107 -0.38 4.42 -4.50
C ALA A 107 -0.67 5.44 -5.60
N ILE A 108 -0.46 6.72 -5.31
CA ILE A 108 -0.73 7.82 -6.24
C ILE A 108 0.51 8.71 -6.33
N ASN A 109 0.72 9.33 -7.50
CA ASN A 109 1.60 10.47 -7.62
C ASN A 109 0.87 11.59 -8.36
N SER A 110 0.71 12.72 -7.67
CA SER A 110 0.07 13.95 -8.18
C SER A 110 -1.35 13.69 -8.70
N ASN A 111 -1.49 13.23 -9.94
CA ASN A 111 -2.76 12.95 -10.61
C ASN A 111 -2.85 11.53 -11.22
N SER A 112 -1.82 10.70 -11.04
CA SER A 112 -1.73 9.38 -11.65
C SER A 112 -1.77 8.29 -10.59
N VAL A 113 -2.67 7.33 -10.76
CA VAL A 113 -2.65 6.07 -10.01
C VAL A 113 -1.41 5.30 -10.44
N LEU A 114 -0.52 5.05 -9.49
CA LEU A 114 0.70 4.30 -9.71
C LEU A 114 0.48 2.81 -9.50
N TYR A 115 -0.31 2.47 -8.48
CA TYR A 115 -0.70 1.11 -8.18
C TYR A 115 -2.03 1.09 -7.42
N ASP A 116 -2.95 0.26 -7.91
CA ASP A 116 -4.22 -0.04 -7.29
C ASP A 116 -4.46 -1.55 -7.39
N SER A 117 -4.49 -2.22 -6.24
CA SER A 117 -4.63 -3.68 -6.18
C SER A 117 -6.01 -4.19 -6.60
N LEU A 118 -7.01 -3.30 -6.75
CA LEU A 118 -8.37 -3.61 -7.19
C LEU A 118 -8.72 -3.05 -8.58
N GLU A 119 -7.82 -2.28 -9.21
CA GLU A 119 -8.03 -1.68 -10.54
C GLU A 119 -9.35 -0.88 -10.60
N LEU A 120 -9.60 -0.05 -9.58
CA LEU A 120 -10.88 0.66 -9.42
C LEU A 120 -11.17 1.56 -10.63
N LYS A 121 -10.16 2.26 -11.14
CA LYS A 121 -10.31 3.16 -12.29
C LYS A 121 -10.65 2.37 -13.56
N GLU A 122 -9.92 1.30 -13.84
CA GLU A 122 -10.15 0.44 -15.01
C GLU A 122 -11.53 -0.23 -14.96
N ARG A 123 -12.02 -0.53 -13.75
CA ARG A 123 -13.35 -1.10 -13.51
C ARG A 123 -14.48 -0.06 -13.44
N GLY A 124 -14.19 1.21 -13.70
CA GLY A 124 -15.18 2.30 -13.66
C GLY A 124 -15.80 2.52 -12.28
N LYS A 125 -15.07 2.20 -11.20
CA LYS A 125 -15.53 2.41 -9.82
C LYS A 125 -15.23 3.83 -9.37
N GLU A 126 -16.27 4.53 -8.94
CA GLU A 126 -16.14 5.85 -8.32
C GLU A 126 -15.59 5.73 -6.90
N TYR A 127 -14.55 6.51 -6.60
CA TYR A 127 -13.99 6.65 -5.27
C TYR A 127 -13.52 8.09 -5.02
N TYR A 128 -13.34 8.44 -3.75
CA TYR A 128 -12.74 9.71 -3.35
C TYR A 128 -11.67 9.48 -2.29
N ILE A 129 -10.62 10.29 -2.32
CA ILE A 129 -9.53 10.24 -1.33
C ILE A 129 -10.05 10.79 -0.01
N THR A 130 -9.82 10.09 1.11
CA THR A 130 -10.22 10.52 2.45
C THR A 130 -9.05 10.98 3.30
N SER A 131 -7.89 10.33 3.15
CA SER A 131 -6.65 10.76 3.78
C SER A 131 -5.44 10.25 3.01
N LYS A 132 -4.27 10.80 3.31
CA LYS A 132 -3.00 10.42 2.69
C LYS A 132 -2.03 9.93 3.75
N ARG A 133 -1.24 8.91 3.44
CA ARG A 133 -0.02 8.54 4.17
C ARG A 133 1.14 9.03 3.34
N VAL A 134 1.76 10.12 3.78
CA VAL A 134 2.87 10.76 3.08
C VAL A 134 4.16 10.31 3.74
N PHE A 135 5.07 9.78 2.93
CA PHE A 135 6.35 9.26 3.34
C PHE A 135 7.45 10.16 2.83
N ARG A 136 8.34 10.57 3.73
CA ARG A 136 9.54 11.35 3.41
C ARG A 136 10.76 10.51 3.71
N ARG A 137 11.69 10.43 2.75
CA ARG A 137 13.00 9.78 2.97
C ARG A 137 13.82 10.54 4.02
N VAL A 138 14.52 9.78 4.85
CA VAL A 138 15.45 10.28 5.88
C VAL A 138 16.88 9.93 5.48
#